data_AF-A0A3E0NTM1-F1
#
_entry.id   AF-A0A3E0NTM1-F1
#
_cell.length_a   1.000
_cell.length_b   1.000
_cell.length_c   1.000
_cell.angle_alpha   90.00
_cell.angle_beta   90.00
_cell.angle_gamma   90.00
#
_symmetry.space_group_name_H-M   'P 1'
#
loop_
_entity.id
_entity.type
_entity.pdbx_description
1 polymer ?
#
loop_
_entity_poly.entity_id
_entity_poly.type
_entity_poly.pdbx_seq_one_letter_code
_entity_poly.pdbx_strand_id
1 'polypeptide(L)'
;MLAIGLMALGHGVVPGAAAAQQVDESGPVITAEQERGDAKRYWLVTHDGQQIEASGPWQVRGRQLLYPNLAGDLVSIPLSEVDLEASELATNPPPPPEVEPGPPPAPVLVLRTNEQPELATSPPAAGDASAAPEGGAPAGGDQAEGADGDQQSGAGETGETGDGSGSASAEGSGDASAQPSAERPRRLPVRRSSAVEVVSWRDISPEFDSATIYGTVRNTSDVTVTSIRMQVIALDETGADIQRQPAVLLASRLDPGETTNFRSVFAQIGAHSDFRFEIEATR
;
A
#
# COMPACT_ATOMS: atom_id res chain seq x y z
N MET A 1 75.46 -4.65 -25.83
CA MET A 1 75.51 -4.91 -27.28
C MET A 1 74.24 -5.63 -27.70
N LEU A 2 73.24 -4.90 -28.22
CA LEU A 2 72.61 -5.19 -29.51
C LEU A 2 71.74 -3.97 -29.83
N ALA A 3 72.03 -3.34 -30.96
CA ALA A 3 71.37 -2.14 -31.47
C ALA A 3 70.83 -2.48 -32.85
N ILE A 4 69.52 -2.37 -33.06
CA ILE A 4 68.81 -2.30 -34.34
C ILE A 4 67.46 -1.63 -34.00
N GLY A 5 66.93 -0.62 -34.67
CA GLY A 5 67.30 0.06 -35.89
C GLY A 5 66.14 1.00 -36.21
N LEU A 6 66.46 2.28 -36.26
CA LEU A 6 65.60 3.40 -36.65
C LEU A 6 65.13 3.25 -38.10
N MET A 7 63.85 3.49 -38.41
CA MET A 7 63.44 4.20 -39.63
C MET A 7 62.07 4.85 -39.44
N ALA A 8 62.08 6.17 -39.58
CA ALA A 8 60.93 7.04 -39.69
C ALA A 8 60.70 7.38 -41.17
N LEU A 9 59.46 7.25 -41.63
CA LEU A 9 58.85 7.87 -42.82
C LEU A 9 57.34 7.86 -42.49
N GLY A 10 56.57 8.93 -42.40
CA GLY A 10 56.58 10.20 -43.14
C GLY A 10 55.33 10.23 -44.03
N HIS A 11 54.53 11.30 -43.88
CA HIS A 11 53.39 11.72 -44.74
C HIS A 11 52.05 11.02 -44.46
N GLY A 12 50.90 11.70 -44.39
CA GLY A 12 50.60 13.11 -44.64
C GLY A 12 49.30 13.51 -43.95
N VAL A 13 49.29 14.76 -43.47
CA VAL A 13 48.09 15.47 -43.03
C VAL A 13 47.28 15.82 -44.27
N VAL A 14 46.06 15.31 -44.35
CA VAL A 14 45.03 15.79 -45.28
C VAL A 14 43.97 16.47 -44.42
N PRO A 15 43.81 17.80 -44.47
CA PRO A 15 42.68 18.47 -43.85
C PRO A 15 41.44 18.23 -44.73
N GLY A 16 40.71 17.17 -44.45
CA GLY A 16 39.37 16.95 -45.00
C GLY A 16 38.41 17.94 -44.34
N ALA A 17 37.99 18.94 -45.11
CA ALA A 17 36.93 19.86 -44.74
C ALA A 17 35.65 19.08 -44.43
N ALA A 18 35.38 18.84 -43.15
CA ALA A 18 34.06 18.46 -42.68
C ALA A 18 33.18 19.70 -42.80
N ALA A 19 32.31 19.70 -43.82
CA ALA A 19 31.17 20.58 -43.87
C ALA A 19 30.37 20.36 -42.57
N ALA A 20 30.50 21.29 -41.64
CA ALA A 20 29.61 21.42 -40.52
C ALA A 20 28.23 21.70 -41.09
N GLN A 21 27.43 20.64 -41.24
CA GLN A 21 26.01 20.74 -41.48
C GLN A 21 25.44 21.33 -40.21
N GLN A 22 25.26 22.65 -40.23
CA GLN A 22 24.58 23.43 -39.22
C GLN A 22 23.13 22.92 -39.21
N VAL A 23 22.88 21.94 -38.36
CA VAL A 23 21.52 21.48 -38.04
C VAL A 23 20.90 22.65 -37.28
N ASP A 24 19.97 23.32 -37.94
CA ASP A 24 19.16 24.37 -37.38
C ASP A 24 18.30 23.74 -36.25
N GLU A 25 18.81 23.79 -35.02
CA GLU A 25 18.10 23.40 -33.80
C GLU A 25 17.05 24.44 -33.40
N SER A 26 16.42 25.12 -34.37
CA SER A 26 15.16 25.84 -34.15
C SER A 26 14.00 24.84 -34.12
N GLY A 27 14.11 23.85 -33.24
CA GLY A 27 12.92 23.14 -32.75
C GLY A 27 12.07 24.14 -31.97
N PRO A 28 10.73 24.04 -32.02
CA PRO A 28 9.87 24.93 -31.25
C PRO A 28 10.27 24.85 -29.78
N VAL A 29 10.74 25.96 -29.25
CA VAL A 29 10.84 26.18 -27.81
C VAL A 29 9.40 26.07 -27.32
N ILE A 30 9.03 24.89 -26.84
CA ILE A 30 7.81 24.67 -26.08
C ILE A 30 8.04 25.41 -24.76
N THR A 31 7.75 26.69 -24.77
CA THR A 31 7.67 27.52 -23.58
C THR A 31 6.64 26.85 -22.67
N ALA A 32 7.14 26.18 -21.63
CA ALA A 32 6.34 25.60 -20.55
C ALA A 32 5.73 26.71 -19.67
N GLU A 33 5.08 27.70 -20.28
CA GLU A 33 4.07 28.52 -19.61
C GLU A 33 2.80 27.67 -19.54
N GLN A 34 2.90 26.61 -18.73
CA GLN A 34 1.79 25.78 -18.37
C GLN A 34 0.98 26.57 -17.35
N GLU A 35 -0.07 27.22 -17.87
CA GLU A 35 -1.14 27.81 -17.11
C GLU A 35 -1.51 26.87 -15.96
N ARG A 36 -1.32 27.33 -14.72
CA ARG A 36 -1.80 26.67 -13.50
C ARG A 36 -3.33 26.80 -13.40
N GLY A 37 -4.05 26.45 -14.47
CA GLY A 37 -5.44 26.02 -14.35
C GLY A 37 -5.45 24.68 -13.64
N ASP A 38 -6.50 24.39 -12.87
CA ASP A 38 -6.73 23.11 -12.17
C ASP A 38 -6.07 21.94 -12.90
N ALA A 39 -4.94 21.48 -12.37
CA ALA A 39 -4.12 20.48 -13.04
C ALA A 39 -4.94 19.19 -13.09
N LYS A 40 -5.51 18.91 -14.26
CA LYS A 40 -6.27 17.69 -14.51
C LYS A 40 -5.34 16.51 -14.21
N ARG A 41 -5.68 15.74 -13.16
CA ARG A 41 -4.94 14.54 -12.79
C ARG A 41 -5.33 13.41 -13.72
N TYR A 42 -4.33 12.69 -14.24
CA TYR A 42 -4.54 11.53 -15.08
C TYR A 42 -4.25 10.28 -14.26
N TRP A 43 -5.14 9.29 -14.34
CA TRP A 43 -5.01 8.03 -13.62
C TRP A 43 -4.85 6.89 -14.61
N LEU A 44 -3.82 6.07 -14.40
CA LEU A 44 -3.60 4.83 -15.10
C LEU A 44 -3.95 3.68 -14.16
N VAL A 45 -4.77 2.75 -14.63
CA VAL A 45 -5.18 1.57 -13.90
C VAL A 45 -4.56 0.36 -14.57
N THR A 46 -3.87 -0.48 -13.81
CA THR A 46 -3.31 -1.73 -14.29
C THR A 46 -4.30 -2.88 -14.13
N HIS A 47 -4.07 -4.01 -14.82
CA HIS A 47 -4.96 -5.17 -14.75
C HIS A 47 -5.00 -5.85 -13.36
N ASP A 48 -3.99 -5.66 -12.53
CA ASP A 48 -3.99 -6.05 -11.11
C ASP A 48 -4.77 -5.06 -10.21
N GLY A 49 -5.31 -3.98 -10.79
CA GLY A 49 -6.10 -2.96 -10.10
C GLY A 49 -5.26 -1.85 -9.45
N GLN A 50 -3.95 -1.81 -9.68
CA GLN A 50 -3.09 -0.74 -9.17
C GLN A 50 -3.38 0.56 -9.93
N GLN A 51 -3.50 1.66 -9.17
CA GLN A 51 -3.66 3.00 -9.73
C GLN A 51 -2.34 3.78 -9.67
N ILE A 52 -1.93 4.28 -10.83
CA ILE A 52 -0.72 5.05 -11.06
C ILE A 52 -1.13 6.47 -11.45
N GLU A 53 -0.62 7.47 -10.72
CA GLU A 53 -0.89 8.89 -11.00
C GLU A 53 0.08 9.40 -12.08
N ALA A 54 -0.46 10.03 -13.11
CA ALA A 54 0.29 10.65 -14.20
C ALA A 54 0.09 12.18 -14.17
N SER A 55 1.18 12.93 -14.38
CA SER A 55 1.15 14.39 -14.37
C SER A 55 0.51 15.00 -15.63
N GLY A 56 0.25 14.17 -16.63
CA GLY A 56 -0.24 14.61 -17.93
C GLY A 56 -0.86 13.47 -18.75
N PRO A 57 -1.34 13.79 -19.96
CA PRO A 57 -1.99 12.81 -20.82
C PRO A 57 -1.00 11.70 -21.19
N TRP A 58 -1.48 10.46 -21.14
CA TRP A 58 -0.73 9.30 -21.59
C TRP A 58 -0.94 9.05 -23.10
N GLN A 59 0.03 8.40 -23.73
CA GLN A 59 0.03 8.08 -25.16
C GLN A 59 0.35 6.60 -25.37
N VAL A 60 -0.44 5.92 -26.20
CA VAL A 60 -0.13 4.55 -26.62
C VAL A 60 0.81 4.59 -27.83
N ARG A 61 1.97 3.95 -27.74
CA ARG A 61 2.96 3.79 -28.81
C ARG A 61 3.26 2.31 -29.02
N GLY A 62 2.55 1.69 -29.96
CA GLY A 62 2.71 0.27 -30.26
C GLY A 62 2.25 -0.60 -29.09
N ARG A 63 3.18 -1.34 -28.47
CA ARG A 63 2.91 -2.24 -27.32
C ARG A 63 3.18 -1.58 -25.96
N GLN A 64 3.46 -0.29 -25.94
CA GLN A 64 3.76 0.45 -24.72
C GLN A 64 2.83 1.65 -24.58
N LEU A 65 2.51 1.98 -23.33
CA LEU A 65 1.87 3.22 -22.95
C LEU A 65 2.92 4.11 -22.29
N LEU A 66 3.08 5.32 -22.82
CA LEU A 66 4.01 6.31 -22.31
C LEU A 66 3.22 7.38 -21.56
N TYR A 67 3.69 7.76 -20.38
CA TYR A 67 3.05 8.79 -19.58
C TYR A 67 4.10 9.58 -18.80
N PRO A 68 3.90 10.89 -18.59
CA PRO A 68 4.76 11.66 -17.72
C PRO A 68 4.41 11.36 -16.26
N ASN A 69 5.42 10.99 -15.46
CA ASN A 69 5.25 10.79 -14.01
C ASN A 69 5.15 12.15 -13.29
N LEU A 70 4.96 12.13 -11.97
CA LEU A 70 4.88 13.36 -11.15
C LEU A 70 6.17 14.19 -11.14
N ALA A 71 7.33 13.58 -11.42
CA ALA A 71 8.60 14.28 -11.57
C ALA A 71 8.76 14.96 -12.95
N GLY A 72 7.86 14.67 -13.90
CA GLY A 72 7.91 15.15 -15.28
C GLY A 72 8.73 14.27 -16.22
N ASP A 73 9.31 13.17 -15.73
CA ASP A 73 9.99 12.20 -16.57
C ASP A 73 8.98 11.34 -17.35
N LEU A 74 9.32 11.00 -18.58
CA LEU A 74 8.50 10.13 -19.41
C LEU A 74 8.76 8.66 -19.05
N VAL A 75 7.74 7.99 -18.52
CA VAL A 75 7.78 6.58 -18.14
C VAL A 75 7.01 5.75 -19.17
N SER A 76 7.44 4.52 -19.38
CA SER A 76 6.80 3.56 -20.29
C SER A 76 6.39 2.31 -19.54
N ILE A 77 5.13 1.88 -19.71
CA ILE A 77 4.58 0.63 -19.19
C ILE A 77 4.06 -0.25 -20.34
N PRO A 78 4.19 -1.59 -20.29
CA PRO A 78 3.62 -2.48 -21.29
C PRO A 78 2.10 -2.34 -21.36
N LEU A 79 1.54 -2.27 -22.57
CA LEU A 79 0.09 -2.16 -22.77
C LEU A 79 -0.67 -3.39 -22.24
N SER A 80 0.00 -4.55 -22.13
CA SER A 80 -0.57 -5.77 -21.57
C SER A 80 -0.74 -5.75 -20.05
N GLU A 81 -0.18 -4.76 -19.36
CA GLU A 81 -0.33 -4.58 -17.92
C GLU A 81 -1.36 -3.50 -17.58
N VAL A 82 -1.78 -2.69 -18.57
CA VAL A 82 -2.67 -1.53 -18.37
C VAL A 82 -4.07 -1.84 -18.82
N ASP A 83 -5.04 -1.61 -17.94
CA ASP A 83 -6.45 -1.58 -18.28
C ASP A 83 -6.83 -0.19 -18.78
N LEU A 84 -6.85 -0.02 -20.10
CA LEU A 84 -7.14 1.27 -20.74
C LEU A 84 -8.56 1.76 -20.44
N GLU A 85 -9.53 0.86 -20.38
CA GLU A 85 -10.93 1.21 -20.12
C GLU A 85 -11.08 1.74 -18.69
N ALA A 86 -10.51 1.02 -17.72
CA ALA A 86 -10.48 1.47 -16.34
C ALA A 86 -9.67 2.77 -16.16
N SER A 87 -8.58 2.95 -16.92
CA SER A 87 -7.77 4.17 -16.92
C SER A 87 -8.54 5.39 -17.44
N GLU A 88 -9.31 5.23 -18.51
CA GLU A 88 -10.16 6.28 -19.05
C GLU A 88 -11.29 6.65 -18.08
N LEU A 89 -11.92 5.65 -17.47
CA LEU A 89 -12.95 5.82 -16.43
C LEU A 89 -12.40 6.51 -15.18
N ALA A 90 -11.17 6.19 -14.76
CA ALA A 90 -10.54 6.82 -13.61
C ALA A 90 -10.08 8.25 -13.91
N THR A 91 -9.63 8.52 -15.13
CA THR A 91 -9.20 9.86 -15.57
C THR A 91 -10.39 10.80 -15.82
N ASN A 92 -11.51 10.26 -16.29
CA ASN A 92 -12.72 11.01 -16.58
C ASN A 92 -13.93 10.25 -16.02
N PRO A 93 -14.11 10.26 -14.69
CA PRO A 93 -15.24 9.59 -14.08
C PRO A 93 -16.52 10.18 -14.67
N PRO A 94 -17.49 9.32 -15.06
CA PRO A 94 -18.78 9.81 -15.54
C PRO A 94 -19.33 10.78 -14.49
N PRO A 95 -19.94 11.90 -14.91
CA PRO A 95 -20.55 12.83 -13.97
C PRO A 95 -21.48 12.00 -13.07
N PRO A 96 -21.42 12.21 -11.73
CA PRO A 96 -22.28 11.48 -10.83
C PRO A 96 -23.71 11.59 -11.35
N PRO A 97 -24.48 10.49 -11.40
CA PRO A 97 -25.83 10.53 -11.94
C PRO A 97 -26.55 11.67 -11.24
N GLU A 98 -27.04 12.62 -12.04
CA GLU A 98 -27.70 13.81 -11.53
C GLU A 98 -28.81 13.31 -10.62
N VAL A 99 -28.60 13.44 -9.31
CA VAL A 99 -29.54 12.94 -8.31
C VAL A 99 -30.79 13.75 -8.56
N GLU A 100 -31.79 13.16 -9.21
CA GLU A 100 -33.10 13.78 -9.33
C GLU A 100 -33.46 14.24 -7.93
N PRO A 101 -33.63 15.56 -7.71
CA PRO A 101 -33.84 16.09 -6.38
C PRO A 101 -35.02 15.32 -5.81
N GLY A 102 -34.72 14.46 -4.83
CA GLY A 102 -35.73 13.64 -4.20
C GLY A 102 -36.86 14.56 -3.76
N PRO A 103 -38.12 14.10 -3.84
CA PRO A 103 -39.26 14.92 -3.47
C PRO A 103 -38.94 15.61 -2.15
N PRO A 104 -39.11 16.94 -2.07
CA PRO A 104 -38.68 17.71 -0.92
C PRO A 104 -39.19 17.02 0.33
N PRO A 105 -38.33 16.75 1.33
CA PRO A 105 -38.74 16.02 2.52
C PRO A 105 -39.98 16.71 3.07
N ALA A 106 -41.06 15.95 3.24
CA ALA A 106 -42.31 16.47 3.78
C ALA A 106 -41.97 17.25 5.07
N PRO A 107 -42.56 18.44 5.30
CA PRO A 107 -42.24 19.26 6.46
C PRO A 107 -42.51 18.44 7.72
N VAL A 108 -41.43 17.96 8.35
CA VAL A 108 -41.49 17.34 9.66
C VAL A 108 -41.81 18.47 10.61
N LEU A 109 -43.03 18.47 11.14
CA LEU A 109 -43.42 19.29 12.28
C LEU A 109 -42.52 18.87 13.46
N VAL A 110 -41.41 19.59 13.64
CA VAL A 110 -40.58 19.46 14.83
C VAL A 110 -41.40 20.00 16.00
N LEU A 111 -42.02 19.09 16.75
CA LEU A 111 -42.54 19.36 18.08
C LEU A 111 -41.34 19.77 18.95
N ARG A 112 -41.12 21.08 19.09
CA ARG A 112 -40.22 21.62 20.10
C ARG A 112 -40.85 21.38 21.46
N THR A 113 -40.59 20.22 22.05
CA THR A 113 -40.82 19.99 23.49
C THR A 113 -39.76 20.76 24.26
N ASN A 114 -39.92 22.08 24.30
CA ASN A 114 -39.16 22.96 25.19
C ASN A 114 -39.98 23.17 26.45
N GLU A 115 -40.17 22.09 27.22
CA GLU A 115 -40.63 22.13 28.60
C GLU A 115 -39.77 21.14 29.37
N GLN A 116 -38.64 21.65 29.86
CA GLN A 116 -37.79 20.99 30.84
C GLN A 116 -38.32 21.41 32.23
N PRO A 117 -39.13 20.59 32.92
CA PRO A 117 -39.36 20.81 34.34
C PRO A 117 -38.08 20.46 35.10
N GLU A 118 -37.59 21.43 35.85
CA GLU A 118 -36.48 21.28 36.76
C GLU A 118 -36.79 20.29 37.90
N LEU A 119 -35.79 19.48 38.22
CA LEU A 119 -35.39 19.07 39.58
C LEU A 119 -36.46 18.40 40.45
N ALA A 120 -36.50 17.07 40.40
CA ALA A 120 -36.85 16.24 41.55
C ALA A 120 -35.78 15.17 41.77
N THR A 121 -34.89 15.44 42.72
CA THR A 121 -34.08 14.44 43.42
C THR A 121 -34.97 13.44 44.14
N SER A 122 -34.74 12.14 43.96
CA SER A 122 -35.17 11.07 44.86
C SER A 122 -34.40 9.75 44.63
N PRO A 123 -34.28 8.89 45.68
CA PRO A 123 -33.07 8.13 46.05
C PRO A 123 -32.98 6.69 45.48
N PRO A 124 -31.90 5.93 45.78
CA PRO A 124 -31.66 4.61 45.19
C PRO A 124 -32.56 3.53 45.80
N ALA A 125 -33.16 2.70 44.95
CA ALA A 125 -33.83 1.47 45.34
C ALA A 125 -33.28 0.31 44.52
N ALA A 126 -32.67 -0.64 45.24
CA ALA A 126 -32.37 -1.97 44.76
C ALA A 126 -33.66 -2.66 44.27
N GLY A 127 -33.54 -3.41 43.17
CA GLY A 127 -34.64 -4.18 42.59
C GLY A 127 -34.12 -5.20 41.59
N ASP A 128 -33.89 -6.40 42.10
CA ASP A 128 -33.72 -7.65 41.38
C ASP A 128 -34.92 -7.92 40.45
N ALA A 129 -34.68 -8.31 39.19
CA ALA A 129 -35.60 -9.17 38.42
C ALA A 129 -34.98 -9.64 37.09
N SER A 130 -34.72 -10.93 37.04
CA SER A 130 -34.64 -11.74 35.83
C SER A 130 -35.84 -11.56 34.90
N ALA A 131 -35.60 -11.53 33.59
CA ALA A 131 -36.49 -12.18 32.61
C ALA A 131 -35.76 -12.38 31.28
N ALA A 132 -35.52 -13.66 30.95
CA ALA A 132 -35.20 -14.13 29.61
C ALA A 132 -36.39 -13.91 28.66
N PRO A 133 -36.12 -13.86 27.36
CA PRO A 133 -36.99 -14.61 26.44
C PRO A 133 -36.20 -15.67 25.67
N GLU A 134 -36.63 -16.91 25.89
CA GLU A 134 -36.47 -18.03 24.97
C GLU A 134 -37.28 -17.76 23.68
N GLY A 135 -36.79 -18.33 22.56
CA GLY A 135 -37.67 -18.79 21.49
C GLY A 135 -37.53 -18.07 20.14
N GLY A 136 -36.94 -18.75 19.16
CA GLY A 136 -37.00 -18.33 17.75
C GLY A 136 -36.13 -19.12 16.79
N ALA A 137 -36.33 -20.44 16.71
CA ALA A 137 -35.81 -21.27 15.61
C ALA A 137 -36.74 -21.20 14.38
N PRO A 138 -36.18 -21.17 13.16
CA PRO A 138 -36.50 -22.19 12.15
C PRO A 138 -35.18 -22.74 11.53
N ALA A 139 -34.92 -24.04 11.42
CA ALA A 139 -35.59 -25.10 10.65
C ALA A 139 -35.59 -24.87 9.13
N GLY A 140 -34.64 -25.52 8.43
CA GLY A 140 -34.93 -26.31 7.23
C GLY A 140 -34.41 -25.84 5.86
N GLY A 141 -33.61 -26.72 5.24
CA GLY A 141 -33.21 -26.74 3.81
C GLY A 141 -31.68 -26.87 3.69
N ASP A 142 -31.04 -28.03 3.56
CA ASP A 142 -31.27 -29.28 2.81
C ASP A 142 -31.27 -29.12 1.27
N GLN A 143 -30.27 -29.77 0.65
CA GLN A 143 -30.07 -30.18 -0.76
C GLN A 143 -29.50 -29.21 -1.81
N ALA A 144 -28.24 -29.49 -2.19
CA ALA A 144 -27.78 -30.02 -3.50
C ALA A 144 -26.24 -29.99 -3.49
N GLU A 145 -25.46 -31.06 -3.32
CA GLU A 145 -25.35 -32.34 -4.05
C GLU A 145 -25.22 -32.18 -5.58
N GLY A 146 -23.97 -32.33 -6.07
CA GLY A 146 -23.65 -32.71 -7.44
C GLY A 146 -22.77 -31.73 -8.22
N ALA A 147 -21.47 -32.06 -8.35
CA ALA A 147 -20.80 -32.19 -9.66
C ALA A 147 -19.32 -32.55 -9.48
N ASP A 148 -19.05 -33.84 -9.65
CA ASP A 148 -17.77 -34.40 -10.09
C ASP A 148 -17.18 -33.61 -11.27
N GLY A 149 -15.91 -33.24 -11.14
CA GLY A 149 -15.11 -32.59 -12.17
C GLY A 149 -13.69 -33.14 -12.13
N ASP A 150 -13.56 -34.38 -12.59
CA ASP A 150 -12.31 -35.07 -12.94
C ASP A 150 -11.61 -34.37 -14.13
N GLN A 151 -10.28 -34.56 -14.24
CA GLN A 151 -9.32 -34.04 -15.23
C GLN A 151 -8.61 -32.73 -14.82
N GLN A 152 -7.27 -32.58 -14.87
CA GLN A 152 -6.29 -33.30 -15.68
C GLN A 152 -4.89 -33.15 -15.07
N SER A 153 -4.19 -34.27 -14.98
CA SER A 153 -2.78 -34.37 -14.64
C SER A 153 -1.91 -33.63 -15.66
N GLY A 154 -1.07 -32.71 -15.19
CA GLY A 154 0.04 -32.12 -15.93
C GLY A 154 1.34 -32.39 -15.18
N ALA A 155 2.02 -33.46 -15.59
CA ALA A 155 3.37 -33.78 -15.17
C ALA A 155 4.39 -32.99 -16.02
N GLY A 156 5.42 -32.46 -15.36
CA GLY A 156 6.53 -31.70 -15.94
C GLY A 156 6.86 -30.54 -15.00
N GLU A 157 8.06 -30.31 -14.51
CA GLU A 157 9.37 -30.67 -15.01
C GLU A 157 10.38 -30.52 -13.86
N THR A 158 11.35 -31.41 -13.86
CA THR A 158 12.47 -31.51 -12.93
C THR A 158 13.53 -30.44 -13.19
N GLY A 159 13.98 -29.75 -12.14
CA GLY A 159 15.20 -28.95 -12.10
C GLY A 159 15.16 -28.06 -10.85
N GLU A 160 16.17 -27.88 -10.03
CA GLU A 160 17.59 -28.21 -10.10
C GLU A 160 18.08 -28.07 -8.64
N THR A 161 18.68 -29.12 -8.10
CA THR A 161 19.31 -29.12 -6.77
C THR A 161 20.60 -28.29 -6.83
N GLY A 162 20.53 -27.05 -6.35
CA GLY A 162 21.71 -26.21 -6.06
C GLY A 162 22.21 -26.47 -4.64
N ASP A 163 23.12 -27.43 -4.50
CA ASP A 163 23.90 -27.71 -3.30
C ASP A 163 24.96 -26.61 -3.13
N GLY A 164 24.68 -25.64 -2.27
CA GLY A 164 25.57 -24.51 -1.94
C GLY A 164 26.24 -24.70 -0.60
N SER A 165 27.10 -25.72 -0.50
CA SER A 165 27.95 -26.01 0.64
C SER A 165 28.97 -24.88 0.86
N GLY A 166 28.77 -24.08 1.91
CA GLY A 166 29.65 -22.98 2.32
C GLY A 166 30.11 -23.15 3.76
N SER A 167 31.02 -24.11 3.98
CA SER A 167 31.81 -24.24 5.21
C SER A 167 32.73 -23.04 5.39
N ALA A 168 32.59 -22.32 6.49
CA ALA A 168 33.67 -21.52 7.06
C ALA A 168 33.74 -21.76 8.56
N SER A 169 34.71 -22.61 8.92
CA SER A 169 35.21 -22.81 10.26
C SER A 169 35.79 -21.51 10.82
N ALA A 170 35.40 -21.15 12.04
CA ALA A 170 36.22 -20.31 12.90
C ALA A 170 36.24 -20.94 14.30
N GLU A 171 37.33 -21.66 14.55
CA GLU A 171 37.71 -22.17 15.85
C GLU A 171 38.03 -20.99 16.77
N GLY A 172 37.36 -20.95 17.92
CA GLY A 172 37.59 -19.97 18.98
C GLY A 172 37.42 -20.65 20.33
N SER A 173 38.39 -21.49 20.67
CA SER A 173 38.48 -22.19 21.95
C SER A 173 38.93 -21.23 23.05
N GLY A 174 38.05 -20.97 24.02
CA GLY A 174 38.33 -20.16 25.21
C GLY A 174 37.71 -20.82 26.42
N ASP A 175 38.52 -21.64 27.09
CA ASP A 175 38.23 -22.29 28.36
C ASP A 175 38.05 -21.26 29.47
N ALA A 176 36.86 -21.23 30.09
CA ALA A 176 36.67 -20.65 31.41
C ALA A 176 35.57 -21.42 32.13
N SER A 177 36.01 -22.47 32.82
CA SER A 177 35.25 -23.22 33.80
C SER A 177 34.56 -22.32 34.82
N ALA A 178 33.22 -22.21 34.73
CA ALA A 178 32.36 -21.72 35.81
C ALA A 178 31.08 -22.56 35.82
N GLN A 179 30.81 -23.19 36.96
CA GLN A 179 29.71 -24.14 37.20
C GLN A 179 28.34 -23.59 36.72
N PRO A 180 27.62 -24.27 35.80
CA PRO A 180 26.24 -23.91 35.49
C PRO A 180 25.34 -24.41 36.63
N SER A 181 24.95 -23.48 37.49
CA SER A 181 23.74 -23.63 38.30
C SER A 181 22.60 -24.00 37.36
N ALA A 182 21.80 -25.00 37.72
CA ALA A 182 20.68 -25.50 36.94
C ALA A 182 19.77 -24.36 36.44
N GLU A 183 20.06 -23.87 35.24
CA GLU A 183 19.27 -22.89 34.52
C GLU A 183 18.00 -23.61 34.10
N ARG A 184 16.90 -23.30 34.80
CA ARG A 184 15.55 -23.61 34.32
C ARG A 184 15.50 -23.20 32.84
N PRO A 185 15.01 -24.05 31.93
CA PRO A 185 14.97 -23.74 30.50
C PRO A 185 14.32 -22.36 30.35
N ARG A 186 15.13 -21.38 29.93
CA ARG A 186 14.62 -20.06 29.57
C ARG A 186 13.64 -20.33 28.45
N ARG A 187 12.35 -20.34 28.76
CA ARG A 187 11.31 -20.36 27.74
C ARG A 187 11.60 -19.15 26.88
N LEU A 188 12.09 -19.41 25.67
CA LEU A 188 12.30 -18.36 24.69
C LEU A 188 10.99 -17.58 24.62
N PRO A 189 11.02 -16.23 24.73
CA PRO A 189 9.81 -15.45 24.60
C PRO A 189 9.20 -15.81 23.25
N VAL A 190 8.05 -16.50 23.28
CA VAL A 190 7.28 -16.79 22.08
C VAL A 190 6.92 -15.43 21.51
N ARG A 191 7.54 -15.06 20.39
CA ARG A 191 7.16 -13.87 19.65
C ARG A 191 5.70 -14.08 19.28
N ARG A 192 4.80 -13.33 19.93
CA ARG A 192 3.38 -13.36 19.59
C ARG A 192 3.28 -12.69 18.23
N SER A 193 3.28 -13.48 17.16
CA SER A 193 2.84 -13.02 15.86
C SER A 193 1.46 -12.38 16.04
N SER A 194 1.33 -11.10 15.71
CA SER A 194 0.04 -10.43 15.74
C SER A 194 -0.91 -11.19 14.82
N ALA A 195 -2.17 -11.36 15.23
CA ALA A 195 -3.19 -12.02 14.40
C ALA A 195 -3.48 -11.26 13.11
N VAL A 196 -3.06 -9.99 13.04
CA VAL A 196 -3.23 -9.10 11.91
C VAL A 196 -1.84 -8.60 11.48
N GLU A 197 -1.61 -8.55 10.17
CA GLU A 197 -0.38 -8.03 9.56
C GLU A 197 -0.68 -6.92 8.55
N VAL A 198 0.28 -6.02 8.33
CA VAL A 198 0.22 -5.06 7.20
C VAL A 198 0.76 -5.75 5.95
N VAL A 199 -0.06 -5.86 4.91
CA VAL A 199 0.31 -6.50 3.63
C VAL A 199 0.98 -5.52 2.69
N SER A 200 0.44 -4.31 2.61
CA SER A 200 0.92 -3.26 1.72
C SER A 200 0.60 -1.90 2.31
N TRP A 201 1.44 -0.91 2.04
CA TRP A 201 1.19 0.47 2.39
C TRP A 201 1.91 1.42 1.43
N ARG A 202 1.45 2.67 1.39
CA ARG A 202 2.08 3.76 0.65
C ARG A 202 1.91 5.08 1.38
N ASP A 203 2.95 5.91 1.29
CA ASP A 203 2.91 7.30 1.72
C ASP A 203 2.50 8.17 0.53
N ILE A 204 1.41 8.91 0.70
CA ILE A 204 1.02 10.00 -0.19
C ILE A 204 1.23 11.28 0.61
N SER A 205 2.46 11.80 0.58
CA SER A 205 2.82 13.09 1.13
C SER A 205 2.70 14.14 0.02
N PRO A 206 1.58 14.87 -0.10
CA PRO A 206 1.44 15.89 -1.12
C PRO A 206 2.33 17.12 -0.86
N GLU A 207 2.75 17.32 0.39
CA GLU A 207 3.49 18.48 0.88
C GLU A 207 4.58 18.04 1.87
N PHE A 208 5.63 18.85 2.04
CA PHE A 208 6.78 18.51 2.89
C PHE A 208 6.48 18.44 4.40
N ASP A 209 5.26 18.80 4.82
CA ASP A 209 4.84 18.91 6.21
C ASP A 209 3.63 18.05 6.57
N SER A 210 3.06 17.31 5.62
CA SER A 210 1.97 16.38 5.89
C SER A 210 2.17 15.04 5.19
N ALA A 211 1.82 13.95 5.88
CA ALA A 211 1.87 12.61 5.33
C ALA A 211 0.51 11.94 5.46
N THR A 212 0.02 11.36 4.37
CA THR A 212 -1.16 10.49 4.40
C THR A 212 -0.77 9.07 4.04
N ILE A 213 -0.92 8.17 5.00
CA ILE A 213 -0.60 6.76 4.81
C ILE A 213 -1.87 6.00 4.46
N TYR A 214 -1.82 5.26 3.35
CA TYR A 214 -2.83 4.28 2.97
C TYR A 214 -2.22 2.90 2.97
N GLY A 215 -2.97 1.89 3.38
CA GLY A 215 -2.51 0.51 3.25
C GLY A 215 -3.61 -0.51 3.46
N THR A 216 -3.19 -1.77 3.44
CA THR A 216 -4.05 -2.94 3.59
C THR A 216 -3.50 -3.81 4.71
N VAL A 217 -4.37 -4.24 5.62
CA VAL A 217 -4.06 -5.24 6.64
C VAL A 217 -4.81 -6.53 6.36
N ARG A 218 -4.25 -7.66 6.80
CA ARG A 218 -4.82 -9.00 6.66
C ARG A 218 -4.86 -9.72 8.00
N ASN A 219 -5.94 -10.43 8.28
CA ASN A 219 -5.99 -11.39 9.38
C ASN A 219 -5.27 -12.68 8.97
N THR A 220 -4.12 -12.96 9.56
CA THR A 220 -3.31 -14.18 9.31
C THR A 220 -3.60 -15.31 10.27
N SER A 221 -4.51 -15.09 11.24
CA SER A 221 -4.93 -16.13 12.17
C SER A 221 -6.04 -17.00 11.58
N ASP A 222 -6.29 -18.12 12.24
CA ASP A 222 -7.36 -19.08 11.98
C ASP A 222 -8.68 -18.73 12.68
N VAL A 223 -8.74 -17.57 13.35
CA VAL A 223 -9.91 -17.10 14.10
C VAL A 223 -10.32 -15.70 13.65
N THR A 224 -11.61 -15.40 13.77
CA THR A 224 -12.13 -14.05 13.53
C THR A 224 -11.55 -13.06 14.56
N VAL A 225 -11.18 -11.88 14.09
CA VAL A 225 -10.73 -10.75 14.92
C VAL A 225 -11.84 -9.70 14.91
N THR A 226 -12.26 -9.20 16.07
CA THR A 226 -13.44 -8.32 16.21
C THR A 226 -13.15 -6.91 16.72
N SER A 227 -11.93 -6.66 17.19
CA SER A 227 -11.48 -5.32 17.60
C SER A 227 -10.03 -5.13 17.20
N ILE A 228 -9.81 -4.34 16.14
CA ILE A 228 -8.49 -3.99 15.61
C ILE A 228 -8.22 -2.53 15.91
N ARG A 229 -7.13 -2.25 16.63
CA ARG A 229 -6.57 -0.90 16.81
C ARG A 229 -5.21 -0.88 16.16
N MET A 230 -4.99 0.13 15.33
CA MET A 230 -3.73 0.30 14.63
C MET A 230 -3.22 1.71 14.87
N GLN A 231 -1.93 1.81 15.15
CA GLN A 231 -1.20 3.07 15.21
C GLN A 231 -0.06 3.06 14.22
N VAL A 232 0.10 4.18 13.54
CA VAL A 232 1.21 4.45 12.64
C VAL A 232 2.12 5.45 13.34
N ILE A 233 3.41 5.17 13.35
CA ILE A 233 4.43 5.97 14.03
C ILE A 233 5.44 6.38 12.98
N ALA A 234 5.66 7.68 12.83
CA ALA A 234 6.70 8.18 11.96
C ALA A 234 8.04 8.21 12.68
N LEU A 235 9.08 7.83 11.94
CA LEU A 235 10.44 7.71 12.43
C LEU A 235 11.34 8.76 11.76
N ASP A 236 12.32 9.27 12.50
CA ASP A 236 13.38 10.11 11.95
C ASP A 236 14.51 9.27 11.31
N GLU A 237 15.54 9.93 10.78
CA GLU A 237 16.71 9.27 10.19
C GLU A 237 17.50 8.39 11.16
N THR A 238 17.33 8.57 12.48
CA THR A 238 17.95 7.76 13.53
C THR A 238 17.07 6.57 13.93
N GLY A 239 15.85 6.48 13.40
CA GLY A 239 14.84 5.49 13.78
C GLY A 239 14.08 5.85 15.05
N ALA A 240 14.15 7.09 15.53
CA ALA A 240 13.43 7.54 16.72
C ALA A 240 11.99 7.96 16.37
N ASP A 241 11.05 7.68 17.28
CA ASP A 241 9.64 8.02 17.13
C ASP A 241 9.44 9.56 17.16
N ILE A 242 8.98 10.15 16.05
CA ILE A 242 8.66 11.59 15.94
C ILE A 242 7.21 11.83 16.36
N GLN A 243 6.28 11.12 15.74
CA GLN A 243 4.85 11.34 15.88
C GLN A 243 4.09 10.01 15.73
N ARG A 244 2.96 9.90 16.41
CA ARG A 244 2.13 8.69 16.49
C ARG A 244 0.69 9.06 16.20
N GLN A 245 0.06 8.37 15.25
CA GLN A 245 -1.31 8.64 14.81
C GLN A 245 -2.14 7.36 14.74
N PRO A 246 -3.42 7.39 15.15
CA PRO A 246 -4.31 6.27 14.97
C PRO A 246 -4.66 6.09 13.48
N ALA A 247 -4.61 4.85 13.01
CA ALA A 247 -5.15 4.51 11.69
C ALA A 247 -6.65 4.22 11.79
N VAL A 248 -7.41 4.73 10.82
CA VAL A 248 -8.82 4.40 10.63
C VAL A 248 -8.91 3.23 9.66
N LEU A 249 -9.46 2.10 10.13
CA LEU A 249 -9.73 0.92 9.31
C LEU A 249 -11.14 1.00 8.73
N LEU A 250 -11.34 0.47 7.52
CA LEU A 250 -12.67 0.36 6.92
C LEU A 250 -13.52 -0.72 7.59
N ALA A 251 -12.89 -1.82 8.04
CA ALA A 251 -13.54 -2.88 8.79
C ALA A 251 -12.86 -3.04 10.16
N SER A 252 -13.67 -3.10 11.22
CA SER A 252 -13.22 -3.39 12.58
C SER A 252 -13.18 -4.89 12.91
N ARG A 253 -13.83 -5.70 12.06
CA ARG A 253 -13.87 -7.16 12.12
C ARG A 253 -13.23 -7.74 10.86
N LEU A 254 -12.42 -8.78 11.03
CA LEU A 254 -11.82 -9.55 9.95
C LEU A 254 -11.95 -11.04 10.23
N ASP A 255 -12.58 -11.78 9.33
CA ASP A 255 -12.55 -13.24 9.33
C ASP A 255 -11.16 -13.77 8.88
N PRO A 256 -10.83 -15.06 9.08
CA PRO A 256 -9.54 -15.63 8.71
C PRO A 256 -9.20 -15.39 7.22
N GLY A 257 -8.02 -14.81 6.95
CA GLY A 257 -7.56 -14.48 5.61
C GLY A 257 -8.17 -13.21 5.00
N GLU A 258 -9.16 -12.59 5.64
CA GLU A 258 -9.79 -11.37 5.16
C GLU A 258 -8.84 -10.17 5.25
N THR A 259 -9.00 -9.22 4.32
CA THR A 259 -8.23 -7.98 4.25
C THR A 259 -9.13 -6.75 4.41
N THR A 260 -8.60 -5.69 5.02
CA THR A 260 -9.26 -4.37 5.01
C THR A 260 -8.24 -3.26 4.80
N ASN A 261 -8.70 -2.15 4.25
CA ASN A 261 -7.86 -0.98 4.06
C ASN A 261 -7.85 -0.11 5.32
N PHE A 262 -6.75 0.62 5.49
CA PHE A 262 -6.60 1.63 6.54
C PHE A 262 -6.07 2.94 5.97
N ARG A 263 -6.33 4.02 6.70
CA ARG A 263 -5.81 5.36 6.44
C ARG A 263 -5.31 6.00 7.74
N SER A 264 -4.14 6.62 7.69
CA SER A 264 -3.62 7.48 8.77
C SER A 264 -3.20 8.83 8.21
N VAL A 265 -3.42 9.90 8.96
CA VAL A 265 -3.08 11.27 8.54
C VAL A 265 -2.19 11.89 9.60
N PHE A 266 -0.99 12.31 9.20
CA PHE A 266 -0.08 13.07 10.02
C PHE A 266 -0.11 14.54 9.59
N ALA A 267 -0.57 15.39 10.50
CA ALA A 267 -0.47 16.83 10.33
C ALA A 267 0.86 17.30 10.93
N GLN A 268 1.63 18.10 10.17
CA GLN A 268 2.85 18.78 10.62
C GLN A 268 3.93 17.82 11.12
N ILE A 269 4.19 16.75 10.37
CA ILE A 269 5.09 15.67 10.77
C ILE A 269 6.58 16.04 10.66
N GLY A 270 6.90 17.10 9.92
CA GLY A 270 8.28 17.49 9.61
C GLY A 270 8.96 16.45 8.72
N ALA A 271 10.30 16.43 8.71
CA ALA A 271 11.05 15.44 7.98
C ALA A 271 10.98 14.06 8.66
N HIS A 272 10.45 13.06 7.96
CA HIS A 272 10.45 11.66 8.37
C HIS A 272 11.28 10.80 7.41
N SER A 273 11.76 9.66 7.89
CA SER A 273 12.51 8.69 7.08
C SER A 273 11.71 7.40 6.81
N ASP A 274 10.86 6.98 7.76
CA ASP A 274 10.16 5.69 7.71
C ASP A 274 8.92 5.68 8.62
N PHE A 275 8.14 4.60 8.57
CA PHE A 275 6.97 4.37 9.41
C PHE A 275 7.00 3.00 10.09
N ARG A 276 6.65 2.97 11.38
CA ARG A 276 6.39 1.75 12.16
C ARG A 276 4.90 1.58 12.41
N PHE A 277 4.43 0.33 12.36
CA PHE A 277 3.04 -0.03 12.59
C PHE A 277 2.91 -0.83 13.88
N GLU A 278 2.04 -0.39 14.77
CA GLU A 278 1.67 -1.12 15.99
C GLU A 278 0.20 -1.52 15.90
N ILE A 279 -0.07 -2.83 15.96
CA ILE A 279 -1.41 -3.39 15.81
C ILE A 279 -1.79 -4.16 17.07
N GLU A 280 -2.92 -3.80 17.66
CA GLU A 280 -3.57 -4.51 18.75
C GLU A 280 -4.85 -5.13 18.22
N ALA A 281 -4.97 -6.45 18.32
CA ALA A 281 -6.10 -7.23 17.83
C ALA A 281 -6.67 -8.09 18.95
N THR A 282 -8.00 -8.07 19.11
CA THR A 282 -8.74 -8.94 20.04
C THR A 282 -9.53 -9.99 19.25
N ARG A 283 -9.41 -11.23 19.68
CA ARG A 283 -10.13 -12.40 19.15
C ARG A 283 -11.51 -12.49 19.79
#